data_AF-A0A1Y1S4N3-F1
#
_entry.id   AF-A0A1Y1S4N3-F1
#
_cell.length_a   1.000
_cell.length_b   1.000
_cell.length_c   1.000
_cell.angle_alpha   90.00
_cell.angle_beta   90.00
_cell.angle_gamma   90.00
#
_symmetry.space_group_name_H-M   'P 1'
#
loop_
_entity.id
_entity.type
_entity.pdbx_description
1 polymer ?
#
loop_
_entity_poly.entity_id
_entity_poly.type
_entity_poly.pdbx_seq_one_letter_code
_entity_poly.pdbx_strand_id
1 'polypeptide(L)'
;MEFYEERAVLDVIPEMAYKHVAVTLMFKDDDSNQIVESIRMMLRESNLRFTIIKRNVSIGRKYRSADEIGIPFFITVDKTSTKDGCVTLRHRNSADQIRIKVAAIRQIVEELVSGEIGWNRMRQI
;
A
#
# COMPACT_ATOMS: atom_id res chain seq x y z
N MET A 1 -5.99 9.25 30.20
CA MET A 1 -6.67 8.06 29.68
C MET A 1 -6.73 8.23 28.17
N GLU A 2 -5.74 7.71 27.45
CA GLU A 2 -5.75 7.74 25.98
C GLU A 2 -6.78 6.72 25.51
N PHE A 3 -7.83 7.19 24.83
CA PHE A 3 -8.76 6.31 24.14
C PHE A 3 -7.99 5.63 23.00
N TYR A 4 -7.61 4.37 23.18
CA TYR A 4 -7.22 3.50 22.07
C TYR A 4 -8.48 3.33 21.21
N GLU A 5 -8.62 4.15 20.16
CA GLU A 5 -9.64 3.92 19.14
C GLU A 5 -9.46 2.52 18.57
N GLU A 6 -10.45 1.65 18.78
CA GLU A 6 -10.45 0.29 18.26
C GLU A 6 -10.24 0.31 16.75
N ARG A 7 -9.26 -0.47 16.29
CA ARG A 7 -8.92 -0.59 14.89
C ARG A 7 -9.96 -1.48 14.20
N ALA A 8 -10.95 -0.87 13.55
CA ALA A 8 -11.87 -1.59 12.68
C ALA A 8 -11.18 -2.04 11.39
N VAL A 9 -11.24 -3.34 11.09
CA VAL A 9 -10.66 -3.93 9.89
C VAL A 9 -11.71 -4.79 9.20
N LEU A 10 -11.95 -4.51 7.91
CA LEU A 10 -12.75 -5.39 7.07
C LEU A 10 -11.85 -6.47 6.47
N ASP A 11 -11.92 -7.68 7.04
CA ASP A 11 -11.09 -8.81 6.63
C ASP A 11 -11.62 -9.54 5.39
N VAL A 12 -11.48 -8.89 4.23
CA VAL A 12 -11.85 -9.46 2.93
C VAL A 12 -10.64 -10.12 2.29
N ILE A 13 -10.82 -11.29 1.67
CA ILE A 13 -9.75 -11.95 0.94
C ILE A 13 -9.22 -11.05 -0.20
N PRO A 14 -7.90 -10.98 -0.45
CA PRO A 14 -7.32 -10.01 -1.38
C PRO A 14 -7.96 -9.99 -2.78
N GLU A 15 -8.27 -11.15 -3.36
CA GLU A 15 -8.91 -11.28 -4.69
C GLU A 15 -10.30 -10.62 -4.77
N MET A 16 -11.07 -10.67 -3.67
CA MET A 16 -12.43 -10.14 -3.61
C MET A 16 -12.48 -8.67 -3.17
N ALA A 17 -11.34 -8.08 -2.78
CA ALA A 17 -11.31 -6.72 -2.30
C ALA A 17 -11.68 -5.71 -3.41
N TYR A 18 -12.57 -4.76 -3.10
CA TYR A 18 -13.05 -3.76 -4.06
C TYR A 18 -11.89 -2.95 -4.68
N LYS A 19 -10.83 -2.72 -3.89
CA LYS A 19 -9.51 -2.26 -4.30
C LYS A 19 -8.48 -3.15 -3.64
N HIS A 20 -7.51 -3.61 -4.42
CA HIS A 20 -6.37 -4.38 -3.97
C HIS A 20 -5.30 -3.50 -3.32
N VAL A 21 -5.09 -2.28 -3.85
CA VAL A 21 -4.02 -1.39 -3.37
C VAL A 21 -4.47 0.06 -3.21
N ALA A 22 -4.05 0.68 -2.12
CA ALA A 22 -4.04 2.13 -1.97
C ALA A 22 -2.61 2.66 -2.06
N VAL A 23 -2.40 3.72 -2.84
CA VAL A 23 -1.09 4.39 -2.97
C VAL A 23 -1.17 5.79 -2.39
N THR A 24 -0.19 6.18 -1.58
CA THR A 24 -0.08 7.56 -1.08
C THR A 24 1.36 8.01 -1.00
N LEU A 25 1.51 9.33 -0.87
CA LEU A 25 2.73 10.03 -0.52
C LEU A 25 2.64 10.52 0.92
N MET A 26 3.77 10.45 1.63
CA MET A 26 3.87 10.96 3.01
C MET A 26 3.95 12.49 3.03
N PHE A 27 4.64 13.08 2.05
CA PHE A 27 4.81 14.53 1.90
C PHE A 27 4.55 14.94 0.46
N LYS A 28 4.08 16.17 0.28
CA LYS A 28 3.88 16.76 -1.04
C LYS A 28 5.21 17.35 -1.51
N ASP A 29 5.88 16.64 -2.40
CA ASP A 29 7.05 17.09 -3.13
C ASP A 29 7.01 16.54 -4.56
N ASP A 30 7.65 17.25 -5.49
CA ASP A 30 7.54 16.95 -6.92
C ASP A 30 8.21 15.63 -7.28
N ASP A 31 9.31 15.26 -6.62
CA ASP A 31 10.02 14.01 -6.86
C ASP A 31 9.19 12.80 -6.41
N SER A 32 8.60 12.84 -5.21
CA SER A 32 7.70 11.79 -4.72
C SER A 32 6.44 11.68 -5.57
N ASN A 33 5.93 12.80 -6.10
CA ASN A 33 4.79 12.78 -7.03
C ASN A 33 5.13 12.03 -8.32
N GLN A 34 6.35 12.17 -8.85
CA GLN A 34 6.81 11.43 -10.03
C GLN A 34 6.84 9.92 -9.76
N ILE A 35 7.30 9.50 -8.57
CA ILE A 35 7.27 8.08 -8.16
C ILE A 35 5.83 7.56 -8.10
N VAL A 36 4.91 8.33 -7.49
CA VAL A 36 3.49 7.94 -7.43
C VAL A 36 2.89 7.80 -8.84
N GLU A 37 3.23 8.69 -9.78
CA GLU A 37 2.73 8.59 -11.14
C GLU A 37 3.36 7.41 -11.91
N SER A 38 4.63 7.10 -11.67
CA SER A 38 5.28 5.88 -12.18
C SER A 38 4.57 4.61 -11.69
N ILE A 39 4.29 4.52 -10.37
CA ILE A 39 3.53 3.43 -9.77
C ILE A 39 2.12 3.36 -10.38
N ARG A 40 1.48 4.51 -10.58
CA ARG A 40 0.16 4.58 -11.21
C ARG A 40 0.16 4.00 -12.62
N MET A 41 1.14 4.35 -13.45
CA MET A 41 1.25 3.82 -14.81
C MET A 41 1.47 2.30 -14.77
N MET A 42 2.37 1.84 -13.91
CA MET A 42 2.65 0.41 -13.73
C MET A 42 1.41 -0.39 -13.28
N LEU A 43 0.62 0.16 -12.35
CA LEU A 43 -0.62 -0.45 -11.87
C LEU A 43 -1.80 -0.33 -12.84
N ARG A 44 -1.73 0.55 -13.84
CA ARG A 44 -2.75 0.64 -14.90
C ARG A 44 -2.61 -0.48 -15.93
N GLU A 45 -1.39 -0.97 -16.12
CA GLU A 45 -1.09 -2.07 -17.03
C GLU A 45 -1.32 -3.46 -16.40
N SER A 46 -1.67 -3.50 -15.11
CA SER A 46 -2.01 -4.72 -14.38
C SER A 46 -3.52 -4.91 -14.27
N ASN A 47 -3.94 -6.12 -13.87
CA ASN A 47 -5.34 -6.41 -13.56
C ASN A 47 -5.73 -5.96 -12.12
N LEU A 48 -4.94 -5.07 -11.51
CA LEU A 48 -5.13 -4.66 -10.13
C LEU A 48 -6.08 -3.47 -10.01
N ARG A 49 -7.05 -3.60 -9.10
CA ARG A 49 -7.92 -2.48 -8.72
C ARG A 49 -7.19 -1.60 -7.70
N PHE A 50 -6.82 -0.38 -8.06
CA PHE A 50 -6.09 0.50 -7.13
C PHE A 50 -6.75 1.88 -6.96
N THR A 51 -6.30 2.63 -5.95
CA THR A 51 -6.68 4.02 -5.68
C THR A 51 -5.49 4.85 -5.22
N ILE A 52 -5.49 6.15 -5.54
CA ILE A 52 -4.46 7.10 -5.10
C ILE A 52 -5.06 8.04 -4.05
N ILE A 53 -4.56 7.98 -2.83
CA ILE A 53 -5.02 8.81 -1.73
C ILE A 53 -4.22 10.11 -1.71
N LYS A 54 -4.85 11.21 -2.12
CA LYS A 54 -4.26 12.57 -2.11
C LYS A 54 -4.71 13.45 -0.94
N ARG A 55 -5.55 12.91 -0.04
CA ARG A 55 -6.10 13.66 1.11
C ARG A 55 -4.99 14.13 2.05
N ASN A 56 -5.07 15.37 2.52
CA ASN A 56 -4.11 15.97 3.45
C ASN A 56 -4.46 15.62 4.90
N VAL A 57 -4.31 14.34 5.25
CA VAL A 57 -4.54 13.81 6.60
C VAL A 57 -3.33 12.98 7.03
N SER A 58 -3.19 12.72 8.34
CA SER A 58 -2.10 11.89 8.85
C SER A 58 -2.07 10.50 8.19
N ILE A 59 -0.88 9.92 8.06
CA ILE A 59 -0.70 8.61 7.44
C ILE A 59 -1.50 7.52 8.17
N GLY A 60 -1.56 7.56 9.50
CA GLY A 60 -2.36 6.65 10.31
C GLY A 60 -3.86 6.73 9.98
N ARG A 61 -4.39 7.93 9.71
CA ARG A 61 -5.79 8.09 9.28
C ARG A 61 -6.05 7.52 7.90
N LYS A 62 -5.07 7.64 6.98
CA LYS A 62 -5.15 7.00 5.65
C LYS A 62 -5.15 5.48 5.77
N TYR A 63 -4.27 4.91 6.60
CA TYR A 63 -4.24 3.47 6.88
C TYR A 63 -5.55 2.99 7.47
N ARG A 64 -6.08 3.68 8.50
CA ARG A 64 -7.34 3.29 9.13
C ARG A 64 -8.50 3.30 8.13
N SER A 65 -8.66 4.37 7.35
CA SER A 65 -9.70 4.41 6.32
C SER A 65 -9.58 3.29 5.28
N ALA A 66 -8.37 2.86 4.94
CA ALA A 66 -8.15 1.77 4.00
C ALA A 66 -8.42 0.39 4.64
N ASP A 67 -8.04 0.22 5.91
CA ASP A 67 -8.31 -0.98 6.70
C ASP A 67 -9.83 -1.18 6.90
N GLU A 68 -10.57 -0.10 7.19
CA GLU A 68 -12.03 -0.10 7.39
C GLU A 68 -12.81 -0.53 6.15
N ILE A 69 -12.33 -0.18 4.96
CA ILE A 69 -12.95 -0.54 3.67
C ILE A 69 -12.31 -1.78 3.03
N GLY A 70 -11.40 -2.45 3.76
CA GLY A 70 -10.87 -3.76 3.40
C GLY A 70 -9.84 -3.78 2.29
N ILE A 71 -9.09 -2.70 2.06
CA ILE A 71 -7.98 -2.70 1.09
C ILE A 71 -6.83 -3.52 1.68
N PRO A 72 -6.39 -4.63 1.05
CA PRO A 72 -5.43 -5.55 1.63
C PRO A 72 -4.00 -4.99 1.66
N PHE A 73 -3.61 -4.15 0.70
CA PHE A 73 -2.26 -3.62 0.58
C PHE A 73 -2.22 -2.10 0.47
N PHE A 74 -1.22 -1.50 1.10
CA PHE A 74 -1.05 -0.05 1.12
C PHE A 74 0.38 0.34 0.81
N ILE A 75 0.58 1.14 -0.23
CA ILE A 75 1.89 1.63 -0.67
C ILE A 75 2.07 3.07 -0.19
N THR A 76 3.16 3.32 0.50
CA THR A 76 3.56 4.65 0.95
C THR A 76 4.90 5.02 0.33
N VAL A 77 4.89 6.13 -0.41
CA VAL A 77 6.09 6.80 -0.90
C VAL A 77 6.56 7.77 0.17
N ASP A 78 7.78 7.58 0.63
CA ASP A 78 8.47 8.40 1.63
C ASP A 78 9.57 9.25 0.98
N LYS A 79 10.16 10.18 1.75
CA LYS A 79 11.24 11.04 1.24
C LYS A 79 12.50 10.29 0.85
N THR A 80 12.70 9.08 1.38
CA THR A 80 13.87 8.25 1.06
C THR A 80 13.69 7.49 -0.25
N SER A 81 12.44 7.33 -0.71
CA SER A 81 12.08 6.61 -1.92
C SER A 81 12.75 7.18 -3.17
N THR A 82 12.99 8.50 -3.22
CA THR A 82 13.68 9.16 -4.32
C THR A 82 15.18 8.84 -4.37
N LYS A 83 15.77 8.42 -3.25
CA LYS A 83 17.19 8.09 -3.13
C LYS A 83 17.45 6.60 -3.31
N ASP A 84 16.62 5.75 -2.74
CA ASP A 84 16.83 4.30 -2.72
C ASP A 84 15.96 3.53 -3.73
N GLY A 85 15.03 4.21 -4.41
CA GLY A 85 14.11 3.60 -5.37
C GLY A 85 13.16 2.57 -4.73
N CYS A 86 12.98 2.63 -3.42
CA CYS A 86 12.15 1.71 -2.65
C CYS A 86 10.93 2.42 -2.07
N VAL A 87 9.83 1.70 -1.94
CA VAL A 87 8.62 2.17 -1.26
C VAL A 87 8.26 1.24 -0.14
N THR A 88 7.43 1.73 0.79
CA THR A 88 6.90 0.88 1.85
C THR A 88 5.60 0.23 1.39
N LEU A 89 5.55 -1.10 1.43
CA LEU A 89 4.33 -1.89 1.27
C LEU A 89 3.85 -2.34 2.65
N ARG A 90 2.62 -2.01 3.00
CA ARG A 90 1.96 -2.40 4.24
C ARG A 90 0.85 -3.40 3.98
N HIS A 91 0.76 -4.41 4.83
CA HIS A 91 -0.35 -5.36 4.84
C HIS A 91 -1.43 -4.95 5.82
N ARG A 92 -2.69 -5.08 5.40
CA ARG A 92 -3.87 -4.80 6.21
C ARG A 92 -3.85 -5.62 7.49
N ASN A 93 -4.04 -6.93 7.46
CA ASN A 93 -4.38 -7.67 8.69
C ASN A 93 -3.31 -7.53 9.77
N SER A 94 -2.05 -7.76 9.42
CA SER A 94 -0.95 -7.72 10.38
C SER A 94 -0.42 -6.33 10.70
N ALA A 95 -0.79 -5.31 9.91
CA ALA A 95 -0.22 -3.95 9.97
C ALA A 95 1.30 -3.86 9.75
N ASP A 96 1.94 -4.97 9.34
CA ASP A 96 3.38 -5.01 9.07
C ASP A 96 3.73 -4.23 7.80
N GLN A 97 4.97 -3.76 7.76
CA GLN A 97 5.52 -2.95 6.69
C GLN A 97 6.82 -3.58 6.20
N ILE A 98 7.00 -3.64 4.88
CA ILE A 98 8.24 -4.07 4.23
C ILE A 98 8.67 -3.00 3.20
N ARG A 99 9.97 -2.87 2.95
CA ARG A 99 10.48 -2.01 1.87
C ARG A 99 10.70 -2.87 0.63
N ILE A 100 10.14 -2.43 -0.50
CA ILE A 100 10.30 -3.10 -1.79
C ILE A 100 10.71 -2.10 -2.86
N LYS A 101 11.46 -2.57 -3.87
CA LYS A 101 11.82 -1.73 -5.02
C LYS A 101 10.56 -1.36 -5.80
N VAL A 102 10.52 -0.13 -6.32
CA VAL A 102 9.39 0.35 -7.15
C VAL A 102 9.13 -0.58 -8.33
N ALA A 103 10.19 -1.05 -8.98
CA ALA A 103 10.10 -1.97 -10.12
C ALA A 103 9.44 -3.32 -9.79
N ALA A 104 9.47 -3.76 -8.52
CA ALA A 104 8.93 -5.04 -8.10
C ALA A 104 7.46 -4.95 -7.63
N ILE A 105 6.91 -3.73 -7.47
CA ILE A 105 5.57 -3.51 -6.90
C ILE A 105 4.51 -4.30 -7.65
N ARG A 106 4.46 -4.18 -8.98
CA ARG A 106 3.41 -4.80 -9.79
C ARG A 106 3.37 -6.31 -9.57
N GLN A 107 4.50 -6.97 -9.80
CA GLN A 107 4.61 -8.42 -9.68
C GLN A 107 4.25 -8.88 -8.26
N ILE A 108 4.87 -8.28 -7.25
CA ILE A 108 4.65 -8.67 -5.84
C ILE A 108 3.17 -8.52 -5.46
N VAL A 109 2.53 -7.42 -5.85
CA VAL A 109 1.12 -7.20 -5.51
C VAL A 109 0.23 -8.15 -6.29
N GLU A 110 0.50 -8.42 -7.57
CA GLU A 110 -0.25 -9.40 -8.37
C GLU A 110 -0.20 -10.79 -7.70
N GLU A 111 0.98 -11.28 -7.35
CA GLU A 111 1.18 -12.58 -6.68
C GLU A 111 0.54 -12.62 -5.28
N LEU A 112 0.57 -11.52 -4.53
CA LEU A 112 -0.08 -11.42 -3.23
C LEU A 112 -1.61 -11.39 -3.34
N VAL A 113 -2.13 -10.80 -4.41
CA VAL A 113 -3.57 -10.73 -4.67
C VAL A 113 -4.09 -12.08 -5.15
N SER A 114 -3.42 -12.74 -6.09
CA SER A 114 -3.78 -14.09 -6.58
C SER A 114 -3.54 -15.22 -5.57
N GLY A 115 -2.91 -14.91 -4.44
CA GLY A 115 -2.59 -15.89 -3.40
C GLY A 115 -1.43 -16.83 -3.77
N GLU A 116 -0.71 -16.58 -4.88
CA GLU A 116 0.50 -17.31 -5.26
C GLU A 116 1.60 -17.18 -4.20
N ILE A 117 1.70 -16.01 -3.58
CA ILE A 117 2.57 -15.78 -2.42
C ILE A 117 1.77 -15.31 -1.21
N GLY A 118 2.04 -15.90 -0.05
CA GLY A 118 1.49 -15.44 1.22
C GLY A 118 2.32 -14.30 1.82
N TRP A 119 1.67 -13.38 2.53
CA TRP A 119 2.32 -12.26 3.22
C TRP A 119 3.47 -12.70 4.14
N ASN A 120 3.34 -13.88 4.78
CA ASN A 120 4.36 -14.43 5.68
C ASN A 120 5.72 -14.62 5.01
N ARG A 121 5.74 -14.96 3.71
CA ARG A 121 6.97 -15.15 2.94
C ARG A 121 7.70 -13.83 2.71
N MET A 122 6.94 -12.75 2.53
CA MET A 122 7.49 -11.42 2.29
C MET A 122 8.15 -10.80 3.53
N ARG A 123 7.80 -11.28 4.74
CA ARG A 123 8.39 -10.82 6.00
C ARG A 123 9.77 -11.43 6.31
N GLN A 124 10.21 -12.41 5.54
CA GLN A 124 11.47 -13.13 5.75
C GLN A 124 12.61 -12.64 4.85
N ILE A 125 12.36 -11.60 4.05
CA ILE A 125 13.30 -10.96 3.11
C ILE A 125 13.69 -9.61 3.69
#